data_AF-A0A9N9YXN0-F1
#
_entry.id   AF-A0A9N9YXN0-F1
#
_cell.length_a   1.000
_cell.length_b   1.000
_cell.length_c   1.000
_cell.angle_alpha   90.00
_cell.angle_beta   90.00
_cell.angle_gamma   90.00
#
_symmetry.space_group_name_H-M   'P 1'
#
loop_
_entity.id
_entity.type
_entity.pdbx_description
1 polymer ?
#
loop_
_entity_poly.entity_id
_entity_poly.type
_entity_poly.pdbx_seq_one_letter_code
_entity_poly.pdbx_strand_id
1 'polypeptide(L)'
;MLQKNSSSSRRVATMGRHPDLGLSDPPGPSPAIFRCGRAPKPNDVFIAIMGVTGSGKSSFISQCCGGLVRVGHDLTGCTSTVDVHVFDLSPTQTVYLIDTPGFDDTSRGDAEVLTQIAAWLGESYQHKILLHGIVYLHPITDRRMLGSARRNLNVFIKLCGLDALQKVVLATTMWDITDQEIAESRERELIETEGFWGWMKSQGCMVSRHDHTTKSAVRIIHQLAHHKEPVVTDLQRELVEENLPLNETSAGQKIQSELLAERNKLAGISRDMEAHLRQAIKEGNAAAVAMFSEEREKYADEIKKLEMEIANLRITVEKLFDKDHRRRHTVDHSIPPTVIHRQSLDEDTKARLAERELPPTPPRASLSETRPRQIQQPELKGVSQAVRMPPGNSATSVSMWGDVVCIIGDVGLSSTQYPRLKLDSDSAFLRSISLGDVASDGFRSWIARYEERWMASNNLARVYPKLGHGITSRGLQRLKCCFLGPHGQFFAKWQDGQHLYSSPIDIPKILDGQIDVVDVAFGYEGTYFVAYTAPGDKSLFRYDLGNHYDDLAYFLNNEKRRIIILSITLDPRNGTDYILVYNECIQRALRTEIKGPKVRFQSSGPNASAISSFW
;
A
#
# COMPACT_ATOMS: atom_id res chain seq x y z
N MET A 1 37.56 6.17 -56.01
CA MET A 1 37.44 4.97 -56.86
C MET A 1 37.89 3.76 -56.05
N LEU A 2 37.01 2.75 -55.98
CA LEU A 2 37.24 1.33 -55.70
C LEU A 2 37.58 0.86 -54.27
N GLN A 3 36.49 0.50 -53.57
CA GLN A 3 36.21 -0.69 -52.75
C GLN A 3 37.35 -1.64 -52.36
N LYS A 4 37.31 -2.09 -51.09
CA LYS A 4 37.55 -3.50 -50.71
C LYS A 4 36.70 -3.90 -49.49
N ASN A 5 35.76 -4.81 -49.75
CA ASN A 5 35.08 -5.65 -48.76
C ASN A 5 36.02 -6.77 -48.30
N SER A 6 35.92 -7.19 -47.04
CA SER A 6 36.31 -8.55 -46.64
C SER A 6 35.48 -9.04 -45.45
N SER A 7 34.45 -9.79 -45.77
CA SER A 7 33.80 -10.81 -44.95
C SER A 7 34.80 -11.91 -44.56
N SER A 8 34.80 -12.34 -43.29
CA SER A 8 35.44 -13.59 -42.88
C SER A 8 34.56 -14.39 -41.92
N SER A 9 33.98 -15.45 -42.47
CA SER A 9 33.39 -16.59 -41.77
C SER A 9 34.51 -17.49 -41.24
N ARG A 10 34.46 -17.92 -39.98
CA ARG A 10 35.23 -19.09 -39.49
C ARG A 10 34.48 -19.89 -38.42
N ARG A 11 33.97 -21.04 -38.91
CA ARG A 11 34.12 -22.41 -38.41
C ARG A 11 33.76 -22.72 -36.94
N VAL A 12 32.64 -23.43 -36.84
CA VAL A 12 32.28 -24.38 -35.77
C VAL A 12 33.37 -25.44 -35.63
N ALA A 13 33.88 -25.63 -34.41
CA ALA A 13 34.73 -26.74 -34.03
C ALA A 13 33.95 -27.66 -33.07
N THR A 14 33.62 -28.85 -33.56
CA THR A 14 33.17 -30.00 -32.78
C THR A 14 34.36 -30.66 -32.11
N MET A 15 34.31 -30.86 -30.79
CA MET A 15 35.23 -31.75 -30.07
C MET A 15 34.48 -32.60 -29.03
N GLY A 16 34.49 -33.92 -29.29
CA GLY A 16 34.94 -34.94 -28.35
C GLY A 16 34.07 -35.29 -27.14
N ARG A 17 33.40 -36.44 -27.21
CA ARG A 17 32.97 -37.21 -26.03
C ARG A 17 34.19 -37.74 -25.27
N HIS A 18 34.23 -37.52 -23.96
CA HIS A 18 35.01 -38.32 -23.00
C HIS A 18 34.06 -38.97 -21.97
N PRO A 19 34.42 -40.14 -21.41
CA PRO A 19 33.50 -41.06 -20.74
C PRO A 19 33.35 -40.79 -19.23
N ASP A 20 32.24 -41.30 -18.70
CA ASP A 20 31.85 -41.48 -17.29
C ASP A 20 32.91 -41.13 -16.23
N LEU A 21 32.77 -39.94 -15.66
CA LEU A 21 33.12 -39.67 -14.27
C LEU A 21 31.80 -39.46 -13.54
N GLY A 22 31.47 -40.38 -12.64
CA GLY A 22 30.26 -40.37 -11.81
C GLY A 22 30.19 -39.16 -10.87
N LEU A 23 29.90 -38.00 -11.44
CA LEU A 23 29.39 -36.85 -10.75
C LEU A 23 27.88 -37.07 -10.62
N SER A 24 27.44 -37.37 -9.41
CA SER A 24 26.03 -37.28 -9.04
C SER A 24 25.45 -35.97 -9.58
N ASP A 25 24.29 -36.06 -10.24
CA ASP A 25 23.56 -34.87 -10.72
C ASP A 25 23.54 -33.81 -9.61
N PRO A 26 23.85 -32.53 -9.92
CA PRO A 26 23.75 -31.47 -8.93
C PRO A 26 22.33 -31.46 -8.37
N PRO A 27 22.17 -31.21 -7.05
CA PRO A 27 20.87 -31.26 -6.42
C PRO A 27 19.89 -30.36 -7.19
N GLY A 28 18.72 -30.92 -7.52
CA GLY A 28 17.64 -30.19 -8.18
C GLY A 28 17.23 -28.92 -7.41
N PRO A 29 16.43 -28.03 -8.01
CA PRO A 29 16.08 -26.73 -7.42
C PRO A 29 15.58 -26.91 -5.98
N SER A 30 16.18 -26.12 -5.06
CA SER A 30 15.87 -26.20 -3.63
C SER A 30 14.39 -25.85 -3.37
N PRO A 31 13.64 -26.66 -2.60
CA PRO A 31 12.26 -26.37 -2.22
C PRO A 31 12.06 -25.03 -1.47
N ALA A 32 13.15 -24.42 -0.97
CA ALA A 32 13.11 -23.20 -0.16
C ALA A 32 12.72 -21.93 -0.93
N ILE A 33 12.90 -21.90 -2.27
CA ILE A 33 12.52 -20.75 -3.11
C ILE A 33 11.01 -20.71 -3.35
N PHE A 34 10.35 -21.87 -3.28
CA PHE A 34 8.94 -22.02 -3.57
C PHE A 34 8.16 -22.29 -2.28
N ARG A 35 7.60 -21.22 -1.71
CA ARG A 35 6.71 -21.27 -0.53
C ARG A 35 5.47 -22.18 -0.71
N CYS A 36 5.22 -22.71 -1.90
CA CYS A 36 4.10 -23.62 -2.21
C CYS A 36 4.39 -25.11 -1.95
N GLY A 37 5.60 -25.51 -1.56
CA GLY A 37 5.90 -26.90 -1.18
C GLY A 37 5.79 -27.93 -2.31
N ARG A 38 5.67 -27.49 -3.58
CA ARG A 38 5.74 -28.34 -4.79
C ARG A 38 7.07 -28.08 -5.51
N ALA A 39 7.86 -29.14 -5.68
CA ALA A 39 9.08 -29.05 -6.49
C ALA A 39 8.71 -28.92 -7.98
N PRO A 40 9.35 -28.00 -8.74
CA PRO A 40 9.13 -27.85 -10.18
C PRO A 40 9.35 -29.15 -10.96
N LYS A 41 8.46 -29.42 -11.91
CA LYS A 41 8.59 -30.49 -12.91
C LYS A 41 9.03 -29.93 -14.27
N PRO A 42 9.57 -30.76 -15.18
CA PRO A 42 10.02 -30.29 -16.50
C PRO A 42 8.93 -29.66 -17.39
N ASN A 43 7.65 -29.96 -17.14
CA ASN A 43 6.52 -29.41 -17.90
C ASN A 43 5.86 -28.19 -17.22
N ASP A 44 6.42 -27.74 -16.10
CA ASP A 44 5.85 -26.63 -15.34
C ASP A 44 6.18 -25.29 -16.00
N VAL A 45 5.22 -24.37 -15.94
CA VAL A 45 5.29 -23.07 -16.62
C VAL A 45 5.40 -21.97 -15.58
N PHE A 46 6.36 -21.07 -15.76
CA PHE A 46 6.60 -19.92 -14.88
C PHE A 46 6.20 -18.62 -15.58
N ILE A 47 5.27 -17.85 -15.02
CA ILE A 47 4.79 -16.60 -15.61
C ILE A 47 4.90 -15.47 -14.60
N ALA A 48 5.63 -14.41 -14.95
CA ALA A 48 5.71 -13.21 -14.13
C ALA A 48 4.52 -12.28 -14.39
N ILE A 49 3.90 -11.76 -13.33
CA ILE A 49 2.82 -10.78 -13.42
C ILE A 49 3.38 -9.43 -13.00
N MET A 50 3.47 -8.51 -13.95
CA MET A 50 4.02 -7.16 -13.80
C MET A 50 2.97 -6.10 -14.13
N GLY A 51 3.20 -4.87 -13.67
CA GLY A 51 2.35 -3.72 -13.99
C GLY A 51 2.36 -2.69 -12.87
N VAL A 52 1.84 -1.50 -13.16
CA VAL A 52 1.74 -0.40 -12.19
C VAL A 52 0.92 -0.79 -10.95
N THR A 53 1.09 -0.07 -9.85
CA THR A 53 0.29 -0.29 -8.64
C THR A 53 -1.19 -0.01 -8.95
N GLY A 54 -2.08 -0.85 -8.42
CA GLY A 54 -3.52 -0.75 -8.73
C GLY A 54 -3.94 -1.33 -10.07
N SER A 55 -3.05 -1.86 -10.91
CA SER A 55 -3.43 -2.45 -12.22
C SER A 55 -4.25 -3.74 -12.16
N GLY A 56 -4.46 -4.30 -10.97
CA GLY A 56 -5.24 -5.52 -10.75
C GLY A 56 -4.45 -6.83 -10.72
N LYS A 57 -3.13 -6.81 -10.49
CA LYS A 57 -2.25 -8.01 -10.41
C LYS A 57 -2.80 -9.11 -9.50
N SER A 58 -3.03 -8.79 -8.23
CA SER A 58 -3.52 -9.78 -7.25
C SER A 58 -4.93 -10.28 -7.58
N SER A 59 -5.80 -9.41 -8.12
CA SER A 59 -7.12 -9.82 -8.61
C SER A 59 -7.03 -10.79 -9.79
N PHE A 60 -6.14 -10.53 -10.75
CA PHE A 60 -5.89 -11.40 -11.90
C PHE A 60 -5.40 -12.78 -11.45
N ILE A 61 -4.44 -12.83 -10.51
CA ILE A 61 -3.92 -14.07 -9.93
C ILE A 61 -5.03 -14.84 -9.20
N SER A 62 -5.81 -14.17 -8.36
CA SER A 62 -6.93 -14.78 -7.64
C SER A 62 -7.95 -15.42 -8.59
N GLN A 63 -8.21 -14.79 -9.75
CA GLN A 63 -9.12 -15.31 -10.75
C GLN A 63 -8.57 -16.53 -11.49
N CYS A 64 -7.25 -16.60 -11.73
CA CYS A 64 -6.59 -17.80 -12.26
C CYS A 64 -6.66 -18.98 -11.29
N CYS A 65 -6.50 -18.74 -9.99
CA CYS A 65 -6.48 -19.78 -8.96
C CYS A 65 -7.88 -20.21 -8.47
N GLY A 66 -8.97 -19.74 -9.09
CA GLY A 66 -10.33 -20.19 -8.76
C GLY A 66 -10.86 -19.74 -7.40
N GLY A 67 -10.37 -18.62 -6.85
CA GLY A 67 -10.86 -18.02 -5.60
C GLY A 67 -10.58 -18.80 -4.30
N LEU A 68 -9.98 -19.99 -4.38
CA LEU A 68 -9.54 -20.80 -3.24
C LEU A 68 -8.00 -20.85 -3.25
N VAL A 69 -7.36 -19.75 -2.86
CA VAL A 69 -5.92 -19.77 -2.59
C VAL A 69 -5.71 -20.53 -1.27
N ARG A 70 -5.51 -21.84 -1.38
CA ARG A 70 -4.96 -22.68 -0.30
C ARG A 70 -3.50 -22.99 -0.60
N VAL A 71 -2.67 -22.48 0.31
CA VAL A 71 -1.24 -22.70 0.56
C VAL A 71 -0.29 -21.75 -0.18
N GLY A 72 0.14 -20.73 0.58
CA GLY A 72 0.80 -19.49 0.18
C GLY A 72 -0.09 -18.33 0.63
N HIS A 73 0.15 -17.80 1.83
CA HIS A 73 -0.77 -17.04 2.69
C HIS A 73 -1.47 -15.82 2.06
N ASP A 74 -2.70 -15.58 2.53
CA ASP A 74 -3.57 -14.39 2.46
C ASP A 74 -3.49 -13.45 1.24
N LEU A 75 -4.55 -13.50 0.41
CA LEU A 75 -4.86 -12.59 -0.71
C LEU A 75 -5.21 -11.15 -0.29
N THR A 76 -4.70 -10.67 0.85
CA THR A 76 -4.91 -9.31 1.36
C THR A 76 -3.58 -8.70 1.76
N GLY A 77 -2.85 -8.18 0.78
CA GLY A 77 -1.64 -7.41 1.02
C GLY A 77 -1.10 -6.88 -0.30
N CYS A 78 -0.72 -5.61 -0.34
CA CYS A 78 0.21 -5.15 -1.36
C CYS A 78 1.45 -6.05 -1.28
N THR A 79 1.86 -6.68 -2.39
CA THR A 79 3.02 -7.58 -2.41
C THR A 79 4.30 -6.80 -2.08
N SER A 80 4.68 -6.76 -0.80
CA SER A 80 5.93 -6.20 -0.32
C SER A 80 7.14 -7.06 -0.70
N THR A 81 6.87 -8.33 -1.05
CA THR A 81 7.81 -9.35 -1.51
C THR A 81 7.27 -10.02 -2.76
N VAL A 82 8.15 -10.61 -3.59
CA VAL A 82 7.73 -11.45 -4.72
C VAL A 82 7.14 -12.75 -4.17
N ASP A 83 5.86 -13.00 -4.46
CA ASP A 83 5.16 -14.21 -4.05
C ASP A 83 4.87 -15.12 -5.26
N VAL A 84 4.79 -16.43 -5.02
CA VAL A 84 4.54 -17.42 -6.07
C VAL A 84 3.23 -18.14 -5.79
N HIS A 85 2.33 -18.13 -6.75
CA HIS A 85 1.03 -18.79 -6.69
C HIS A 85 0.99 -19.92 -7.70
N VAL A 86 0.40 -21.05 -7.32
CA VAL A 86 0.41 -22.27 -8.14
C VAL A 86 -1.00 -22.73 -8.44
N PHE A 87 -1.25 -23.10 -9.70
CA PHE A 87 -2.48 -23.79 -10.08
C PHE A 87 -2.22 -24.78 -11.22
N ASP A 88 -3.04 -25.81 -11.29
CA ASP A 88 -2.95 -26.85 -12.33
C ASP A 88 -3.78 -26.41 -13.54
N LEU A 89 -3.12 -26.09 -14.67
CA LEU A 89 -3.78 -25.70 -15.92
C LEU A 89 -4.39 -26.91 -16.63
N SER A 90 -3.72 -28.06 -16.49
CA SER A 90 -4.19 -29.38 -16.94
C SER A 90 -3.64 -30.46 -16.01
N PRO A 91 -4.13 -31.72 -16.09
CA PRO A 91 -3.59 -32.82 -15.29
C PRO A 91 -2.08 -33.04 -15.42
N THR A 92 -1.47 -32.53 -16.48
CA THR A 92 -0.05 -32.72 -16.82
C THR A 92 0.77 -31.44 -16.82
N GLN A 93 0.16 -30.28 -16.56
CA GLN A 93 0.81 -28.97 -16.66
C GLN A 93 0.40 -28.07 -15.50
N THR A 94 1.38 -27.73 -14.66
CA THR A 94 1.23 -26.81 -13.52
C THR A 94 1.80 -25.44 -13.89
N VAL A 95 1.10 -24.39 -13.51
CA VAL A 95 1.51 -23.00 -13.74
C VAL A 95 1.86 -22.33 -12.41
N TYR A 96 3.01 -21.66 -12.40
CA TYR A 96 3.52 -20.83 -11.32
C TYR A 96 3.40 -19.37 -11.74
N LEU A 97 2.49 -18.63 -11.11
CA LEU A 97 2.33 -17.20 -11.27
C LEU A 97 3.18 -16.48 -10.23
N ILE A 98 4.10 -15.65 -10.71
CA ILE A 98 5.00 -14.88 -9.86
C ILE A 98 4.42 -13.48 -9.72
N ASP A 99 3.88 -13.17 -8.56
CA ASP A 99 3.37 -11.83 -8.25
C ASP A 99 4.55 -10.91 -7.96
N THR A 100 4.71 -9.86 -8.78
CA THR A 100 5.78 -8.88 -8.61
C THR A 100 5.21 -7.58 -8.04
N PRO A 101 5.97 -6.89 -7.17
CA PRO A 101 5.62 -5.55 -6.71
C PRO A 101 5.36 -4.59 -7.89
N GLY A 102 4.42 -3.66 -7.73
CA GLY A 102 4.05 -2.73 -8.81
C GLY A 102 5.10 -1.66 -9.11
N PHE A 103 5.30 -1.35 -10.39
CA PHE A 103 6.27 -0.33 -10.86
C PHE A 103 5.86 1.14 -10.61
N ASP A 104 4.77 1.44 -9.92
CA ASP A 104 4.32 2.84 -9.69
C ASP A 104 3.74 2.97 -8.28
N ASP A 105 4.48 2.50 -7.29
CA ASP A 105 4.10 2.64 -5.88
C ASP A 105 4.55 4.01 -5.38
N THR A 106 3.61 4.92 -5.13
CA THR A 106 3.93 6.26 -4.57
C THR A 106 4.61 6.22 -3.20
N SER A 107 4.64 5.06 -2.53
CA SER A 107 5.36 4.84 -1.28
C SER A 107 6.79 4.30 -1.46
N ARG A 108 7.17 3.85 -2.68
CA ARG A 108 8.46 3.17 -2.94
C ARG A 108 9.12 3.69 -4.21
N GLY A 109 10.41 4.02 -4.15
CA GLY A 109 11.16 4.49 -5.32
C GLY A 109 11.33 3.38 -6.39
N ASP A 110 11.30 3.75 -7.68
CA ASP A 110 11.46 2.84 -8.82
C ASP A 110 12.72 1.95 -8.68
N ALA A 111 13.78 2.50 -8.08
CA ALA A 111 15.02 1.79 -7.79
C ALA A 111 14.81 0.60 -6.83
N GLU A 112 13.94 0.73 -5.84
CA GLU A 112 13.65 -0.34 -4.90
C GLU A 112 12.80 -1.44 -5.55
N VAL A 113 11.82 -1.07 -6.37
CA VAL A 113 11.00 -2.04 -7.11
C VAL A 113 11.89 -2.86 -8.06
N LEU A 114 12.75 -2.19 -8.84
CA LEU A 114 13.71 -2.87 -9.70
C LEU A 114 14.64 -3.78 -8.89
N THR A 115 15.09 -3.35 -7.70
CA THR A 115 15.94 -4.18 -6.82
C THR A 115 15.26 -5.48 -6.41
N GLN A 116 13.97 -5.45 -6.09
CA GLN A 116 13.23 -6.66 -5.71
C GLN A 116 13.02 -7.61 -6.88
N ILE A 117 12.67 -7.07 -8.05
CA ILE A 117 12.49 -7.87 -9.26
C ILE A 117 13.82 -8.50 -9.69
N ALA A 118 14.92 -7.73 -9.62
CA ALA A 118 16.27 -8.22 -9.86
C ALA A 118 16.67 -9.35 -8.91
N ALA A 119 16.27 -9.27 -7.64
CA ALA A 119 16.57 -10.30 -6.63
C ALA A 119 15.96 -11.63 -7.01
N TRP A 120 14.66 -11.58 -7.26
CA TRP A 120 13.91 -12.77 -7.57
C TRP A 120 14.33 -13.37 -8.92
N LEU A 121 14.47 -12.55 -9.96
CA LEU A 121 14.88 -13.02 -11.29
C LEU A 121 16.31 -13.58 -11.31
N GLY A 122 17.23 -12.94 -10.57
CA GLY A 122 18.62 -13.39 -10.48
C GLY A 122 18.74 -14.72 -9.73
N GLU A 123 18.05 -14.84 -8.59
CA GLU A 123 18.05 -16.08 -7.81
C GLU A 123 17.35 -17.21 -8.59
N SER A 124 16.19 -16.94 -9.19
CA SER A 124 15.48 -17.95 -10.00
C SER A 124 16.37 -18.47 -11.13
N TYR A 125 17.11 -17.59 -11.79
CA TYR A 125 18.04 -17.95 -12.86
C TYR A 125 19.19 -18.84 -12.34
N GLN A 126 19.80 -18.51 -11.20
CA GLN A 126 20.85 -19.36 -10.59
C GLN A 126 20.36 -20.77 -10.27
N HIS A 127 19.08 -20.89 -9.90
CA HIS A 127 18.42 -22.16 -9.64
C HIS A 127 17.79 -22.81 -10.89
N LYS A 128 18.12 -22.30 -12.08
CA LYS A 128 17.65 -22.79 -13.40
C LYS A 128 16.12 -22.74 -13.57
N ILE A 129 15.47 -21.82 -12.88
CA ILE A 129 14.05 -21.53 -13.02
C ILE A 129 13.92 -20.32 -13.95
N LEU A 130 13.53 -20.61 -15.18
CA LEU A 130 13.39 -19.63 -16.25
C LEU A 130 11.91 -19.31 -16.50
N LEU A 131 11.64 -18.05 -16.84
CA LEU A 131 10.30 -17.60 -17.19
C LEU A 131 9.88 -18.20 -18.53
N HIS A 132 8.61 -18.55 -18.66
CA HIS A 132 7.98 -18.94 -19.92
C HIS A 132 7.20 -17.79 -20.55
N GLY A 133 6.85 -16.78 -19.74
CA GLY A 133 6.22 -15.56 -20.21
C GLY A 133 6.06 -14.51 -19.12
N ILE A 134 5.65 -13.32 -19.56
CA ILE A 134 5.40 -12.18 -18.68
C ILE A 134 4.04 -11.59 -19.06
N VAL A 135 3.19 -11.32 -18.07
CA VAL A 135 1.96 -10.55 -18.26
C VAL A 135 2.19 -9.15 -17.71
N TYR A 136 2.04 -8.13 -18.55
CA TYR A 136 2.07 -6.74 -18.13
C TYR A 136 0.65 -6.18 -18.08
N LEU A 137 0.16 -5.86 -16.89
CA LEU A 137 -1.19 -5.37 -16.65
C LEU A 137 -1.25 -3.83 -16.61
N HIS A 138 -2.21 -3.26 -17.33
CA HIS A 138 -2.47 -1.82 -17.35
C HIS A 138 -3.98 -1.52 -17.25
N PRO A 139 -4.42 -0.66 -16.32
CA PRO A 139 -5.84 -0.35 -16.16
C PRO A 139 -6.34 0.57 -17.27
N ILE A 140 -7.45 0.24 -17.92
CA ILE A 140 -8.03 1.06 -19.01
C ILE A 140 -8.68 2.36 -18.49
N THR A 141 -8.88 2.46 -17.17
CA THR A 141 -9.40 3.65 -16.49
C THR A 141 -8.43 4.82 -16.54
N ASP A 142 -7.14 4.59 -16.78
CA ASP A 142 -6.11 5.62 -16.89
C ASP A 142 -6.43 6.54 -18.07
N ARG A 143 -6.71 7.82 -17.75
CA ARG A 143 -7.19 8.79 -18.76
C ARG A 143 -6.10 9.18 -19.76
N ARG A 144 -4.82 8.97 -19.41
CA ARG A 144 -3.61 9.23 -20.21
C ARG A 144 -2.48 8.34 -19.69
N MET A 145 -1.57 7.92 -20.56
CA MET A 145 -0.24 7.46 -20.15
C MET A 145 0.53 8.64 -19.54
N LEU A 146 0.45 8.79 -18.22
CA LEU A 146 1.16 9.82 -17.46
C LEU A 146 2.68 9.64 -17.60
N GLY A 147 3.43 10.71 -17.28
CA GLY A 147 4.90 10.69 -17.34
C GLY A 147 5.54 9.58 -16.50
N SER A 148 4.93 9.17 -15.37
CA SER A 148 5.37 8.00 -14.58
C SER A 148 5.13 6.68 -15.33
N ALA A 149 3.90 6.42 -15.78
CA ALA A 149 3.55 5.19 -16.50
C ALA A 149 4.43 4.96 -17.75
N ARG A 150 4.77 6.03 -18.48
CA ARG A 150 5.70 5.95 -19.63
C ARG A 150 7.14 5.66 -19.20
N ARG A 151 7.63 6.23 -18.10
CA ARG A 151 8.95 5.89 -17.54
C ARG A 151 9.00 4.41 -17.13
N ASN A 152 7.98 3.95 -16.43
CA ASN A 152 7.85 2.57 -15.95
C ASN A 152 7.81 1.57 -17.11
N LEU A 153 7.07 1.88 -18.18
CA LEU A 153 7.06 1.06 -19.39
C LEU A 153 8.45 0.97 -20.05
N ASN A 154 9.22 2.07 -20.05
CA ASN A 154 10.58 2.05 -20.59
C ASN A 154 11.53 1.18 -19.74
N VAL A 155 11.41 1.24 -18.40
CA VAL A 155 12.16 0.35 -17.50
C VAL A 155 11.78 -1.10 -17.76
N PHE A 156 10.48 -1.41 -17.91
CA PHE A 156 10.00 -2.75 -18.26
C PHE A 156 10.57 -3.27 -19.58
N ILE A 157 10.60 -2.43 -20.63
CA ILE A 157 11.19 -2.78 -21.93
C ILE A 157 12.68 -3.12 -21.76
N LYS A 158 13.42 -2.32 -20.99
CA LYS A 158 14.86 -2.55 -20.74
C LYS A 158 15.13 -3.77 -19.88
N LEU A 159 14.23 -4.09 -18.96
CA LEU A 159 14.31 -5.29 -18.13
C LEU A 159 14.12 -6.54 -18.99
N CYS A 160 13.08 -6.55 -19.81
CA CYS A 160 12.74 -7.70 -20.66
C CYS A 160 13.83 -7.96 -21.69
N GLY A 161 14.24 -6.94 -22.44
CA GLY A 161 15.06 -7.11 -23.63
C GLY A 161 14.25 -7.57 -24.84
N LEU A 162 14.82 -7.43 -26.03
CA LEU A 162 14.12 -7.67 -27.30
C LEU A 162 13.63 -9.11 -27.45
N ASP A 163 14.44 -10.08 -27.05
CA ASP A 163 14.10 -11.51 -27.19
C ASP A 163 12.92 -11.91 -26.29
N ALA A 164 12.82 -11.30 -25.10
CA ALA A 164 11.74 -11.60 -24.16
C ALA A 164 10.40 -10.98 -24.55
N LEU A 165 10.37 -9.92 -25.37
CA LEU A 165 9.13 -9.24 -25.76
C LEU A 165 8.14 -10.16 -26.49
N GLN A 166 8.64 -11.16 -27.23
CA GLN A 166 7.79 -12.15 -27.93
C GLN A 166 7.04 -13.08 -26.94
N LYS A 167 7.45 -13.11 -25.68
CA LYS A 167 6.81 -13.86 -24.58
C LYS A 167 6.07 -12.94 -23.60
N VAL A 168 5.79 -11.72 -24.01
CA VAL A 168 5.02 -10.75 -23.21
C VAL A 168 3.58 -10.68 -23.72
N VAL A 169 2.62 -10.79 -22.79
CA VAL A 169 1.22 -10.39 -23.01
C VAL A 169 0.99 -9.05 -22.33
N LEU A 170 0.66 -8.03 -23.13
CA LEU A 170 0.17 -6.73 -22.68
C LEU A 170 -1.34 -6.85 -22.47
N ALA A 171 -1.78 -6.79 -21.21
CA ALA A 171 -3.17 -7.01 -20.85
C ALA A 171 -3.82 -5.77 -20.24
N THR A 172 -4.93 -5.32 -20.82
CA THR A 172 -5.73 -4.22 -20.28
C THR A 172 -6.74 -4.73 -19.26
N THR A 173 -6.89 -4.07 -18.11
CA THR A 173 -7.79 -4.44 -17.02
C THR A 173 -8.86 -3.37 -16.77
N MET A 174 -9.81 -3.61 -15.85
CA MET A 174 -10.86 -2.66 -15.43
C MET A 174 -11.87 -2.26 -16.51
N TRP A 175 -12.14 -3.19 -17.44
CA TRP A 175 -13.15 -3.00 -18.48
C TRP A 175 -14.58 -2.91 -17.93
N ASP A 176 -14.82 -3.42 -16.73
CA ASP A 176 -16.11 -3.48 -16.04
C ASP A 176 -16.55 -2.16 -15.40
N ILE A 177 -15.64 -1.19 -15.23
CA ILE A 177 -15.90 0.09 -14.54
C ILE A 177 -15.71 1.32 -15.43
N THR A 178 -15.51 1.13 -16.74
CA THR A 178 -15.34 2.21 -17.73
C THR A 178 -16.35 2.07 -18.87
N ASP A 179 -16.88 3.18 -19.36
CA ASP A 179 -17.71 3.19 -20.57
C ASP A 179 -16.99 2.53 -21.76
N GLN A 180 -17.68 1.62 -22.45
CA GLN A 180 -17.11 0.77 -23.49
C GLN A 180 -16.44 1.59 -24.60
N GLU A 181 -17.10 2.63 -25.10
CA GLU A 181 -16.57 3.47 -26.19
C GLU A 181 -15.28 4.21 -25.76
N ILE A 182 -15.25 4.68 -24.51
CA ILE A 182 -14.07 5.36 -23.94
C ILE A 182 -12.93 4.36 -23.77
N ALA A 183 -13.21 3.18 -23.23
CA ALA A 183 -12.24 2.13 -23.02
C ALA A 183 -11.62 1.65 -24.34
N GLU A 184 -12.43 1.45 -25.38
CA GLU A 184 -11.97 1.07 -26.72
C GLU A 184 -11.12 2.15 -27.39
N SER A 185 -11.50 3.43 -27.23
CA SER A 185 -10.68 4.54 -27.72
C SER A 185 -9.31 4.59 -27.04
N ARG A 186 -9.26 4.37 -25.73
CA ARG A 186 -7.99 4.36 -24.97
C ARG A 186 -7.12 3.16 -25.31
N GLU A 187 -7.73 1.99 -25.47
CA GLU A 187 -7.00 0.79 -25.87
C GLU A 187 -6.37 1.00 -27.25
N ARG A 188 -7.12 1.59 -28.19
CA ARG A 188 -6.60 1.94 -29.51
C ARG A 188 -5.40 2.89 -29.42
N GLU A 189 -5.52 3.95 -28.61
CA GLU A 189 -4.42 4.88 -28.38
C GLU A 189 -3.17 4.18 -27.80
N LEU A 190 -3.35 3.29 -26.81
CA LEU A 190 -2.26 2.49 -26.22
C LEU A 190 -1.56 1.63 -27.28
N ILE A 191 -2.34 0.94 -28.12
CA ILE A 191 -1.85 -0.01 -29.12
C ILE A 191 -1.21 0.67 -30.33
N GLU A 192 -1.71 1.83 -30.75
CA GLU A 192 -1.27 2.50 -31.98
C GLU A 192 -0.12 3.48 -31.74
N THR A 193 0.02 4.01 -30.52
CA THR A 193 1.08 4.98 -30.21
C THR A 193 2.41 4.26 -29.99
N GLU A 194 3.42 4.56 -30.81
CA GLU A 194 4.77 3.96 -30.69
C GLU A 194 5.40 4.16 -29.30
N GLY A 195 5.19 5.34 -28.71
CA GLY A 195 5.67 5.66 -27.37
C GLY A 195 4.95 4.95 -26.22
N PHE A 196 3.88 4.20 -26.51
CA PHE A 196 3.14 3.34 -25.58
C PHE A 196 3.37 1.87 -25.95
N TRP A 197 2.34 1.11 -26.32
CA TRP A 197 2.47 -0.31 -26.67
C TRP A 197 2.76 -0.56 -28.15
N GLY A 198 2.60 0.44 -29.03
CA GLY A 198 2.76 0.25 -30.47
C GLY A 198 4.12 -0.31 -30.86
N TRP A 199 5.20 0.21 -30.27
CA TRP A 199 6.53 -0.32 -30.54
C TRP A 199 6.67 -1.77 -30.03
N MET A 200 6.25 -2.07 -28.80
CA MET A 200 6.33 -3.41 -28.21
C MET A 200 5.52 -4.45 -29.00
N LYS A 201 4.32 -4.07 -29.44
CA LYS A 201 3.49 -4.88 -30.33
C LYS A 201 4.19 -5.18 -31.65
N SER A 202 4.89 -4.21 -32.23
CA SER A 202 5.68 -4.45 -33.45
C SER A 202 6.87 -5.40 -33.23
N GLN A 203 7.37 -5.51 -31.98
CA GLN A 203 8.39 -6.47 -31.57
C GLN A 203 7.83 -7.85 -31.19
N GLY A 204 6.52 -8.08 -31.34
CA GLY A 204 5.90 -9.39 -31.14
C GLY A 204 5.18 -9.59 -29.80
N CYS A 205 5.01 -8.55 -28.98
CA CYS A 205 4.14 -8.64 -27.81
C CYS A 205 2.68 -8.92 -28.23
N MET A 206 2.04 -9.83 -27.50
CA MET A 206 0.61 -10.09 -27.64
C MET A 206 -0.18 -9.02 -26.87
N VAL A 207 -1.38 -8.70 -27.33
CA VAL A 207 -2.30 -7.79 -26.62
C VAL A 207 -3.60 -8.53 -26.29
N SER A 208 -4.10 -8.37 -25.08
CA SER A 208 -5.32 -9.04 -24.62
C SER A 208 -6.14 -8.16 -23.68
N ARG A 209 -7.45 -8.40 -23.62
CA ARG A 209 -8.36 -7.75 -22.66
C ARG A 209 -8.64 -8.70 -21.49
N HIS A 210 -8.55 -8.17 -20.28
CA HIS A 210 -8.98 -8.84 -19.06
C HIS A 210 -10.24 -8.17 -18.51
N ASP A 211 -11.37 -8.85 -18.69
CA ASP A 211 -12.72 -8.40 -18.34
C ASP A 211 -13.13 -8.74 -16.90
N HIS A 212 -12.15 -8.87 -15.99
CA HIS A 212 -12.37 -9.25 -14.60
C HIS A 212 -13.08 -10.61 -14.43
N THR A 213 -12.91 -11.53 -15.39
CA THR A 213 -13.42 -12.91 -15.28
C THR A 213 -12.30 -13.95 -15.26
N THR A 214 -12.54 -15.07 -14.56
CA THR A 214 -11.67 -16.26 -14.61
C THR A 214 -11.40 -16.73 -16.05
N LYS A 215 -12.40 -16.63 -16.94
CA LYS A 215 -12.25 -17.04 -18.34
C LYS A 215 -11.22 -16.19 -19.08
N SER A 216 -11.21 -14.87 -18.89
CA SER A 216 -10.21 -14.02 -19.53
C SER A 216 -8.83 -14.15 -18.90
N ALA A 217 -8.75 -14.34 -17.57
CA ALA A 217 -7.50 -14.57 -16.87
C ALA A 217 -6.80 -15.86 -17.36
N VAL A 218 -7.54 -16.98 -17.36
CA VAL A 218 -7.04 -18.27 -17.83
C VAL A 218 -6.70 -18.24 -19.33
N ARG A 219 -7.46 -17.52 -20.15
CA ARG A 219 -7.13 -17.32 -21.58
C ARG A 219 -5.79 -16.63 -21.77
N ILE A 220 -5.50 -15.58 -20.99
CA ILE A 220 -4.21 -14.86 -21.04
C ILE A 220 -3.07 -15.79 -20.65
N ILE A 221 -3.25 -16.60 -19.59
CA ILE A 221 -2.24 -17.57 -19.19
C ILE A 221 -2.02 -18.65 -20.24
N HIS A 222 -3.09 -19.15 -20.88
CA HIS A 222 -2.97 -20.13 -21.96
C HIS A 222 -2.11 -19.64 -23.12
N GLN A 223 -2.22 -18.35 -23.50
CA GLN A 223 -1.40 -17.76 -24.56
C GLN A 223 0.10 -17.93 -24.28
N LEU A 224 0.51 -17.82 -23.01
CA LEU A 224 1.90 -17.98 -22.59
C LEU A 224 2.30 -19.43 -22.33
N ALA A 225 1.41 -20.24 -21.74
CA ALA A 225 1.69 -21.62 -21.36
C ALA A 225 1.95 -22.57 -22.55
N HIS A 226 1.60 -22.17 -23.78
CA HIS A 226 1.93 -22.92 -24.99
C HIS A 226 3.38 -22.71 -25.46
N HIS A 227 4.08 -21.71 -24.94
CA HIS A 227 5.50 -21.51 -25.20
C HIS A 227 6.33 -22.47 -24.34
N LYS A 228 6.77 -23.59 -24.93
CA LYS A 228 7.57 -24.60 -24.22
C LYS A 228 9.02 -24.17 -23.94
N GLU A 229 9.51 -23.18 -24.66
CA GLU A 229 10.87 -22.68 -24.48
C GLU A 229 10.88 -21.52 -23.48
N PRO A 230 11.67 -21.64 -22.39
CA PRO A 230 11.86 -20.54 -21.48
C PRO A 230 12.57 -19.36 -22.14
N VAL A 231 12.44 -18.19 -21.54
CA VAL A 231 13.02 -16.95 -22.00
C VAL A 231 13.90 -16.34 -20.92
N VAL A 232 15.06 -15.84 -21.36
CA VAL A 232 16.00 -15.14 -20.51
C VAL A 232 15.81 -13.65 -20.75
N THR A 233 15.51 -12.91 -19.69
CA THR A 233 15.40 -11.45 -19.77
C THR A 233 16.79 -10.80 -19.83
N ASP A 234 16.90 -9.62 -20.44
CA ASP A 234 18.16 -8.85 -20.44
C ASP A 234 18.67 -8.63 -19.01
N LEU A 235 17.77 -8.34 -18.06
CA LEU A 235 18.14 -8.17 -16.66
C LEU A 235 18.77 -9.45 -16.06
N GLN A 236 18.24 -10.64 -16.38
CA GLN A 236 18.82 -11.90 -15.89
C GLN A 236 20.20 -12.17 -16.47
N ARG A 237 20.38 -11.94 -17.78
CA ARG A 237 21.67 -12.08 -18.44
C ARG A 237 22.70 -11.11 -17.87
N GLU A 238 22.34 -9.83 -17.78
CA GLU A 238 23.22 -8.76 -17.27
C GLU A 238 23.62 -9.00 -15.80
N LEU A 239 22.67 -9.41 -14.94
CA LEU A 239 22.95 -9.69 -13.54
C LEU A 239 23.74 -10.99 -13.34
N VAL A 240 23.36 -12.10 -13.99
CA VAL A 240 23.89 -13.43 -13.63
C VAL A 240 24.98 -13.92 -14.57
N GLU A 241 24.86 -13.70 -15.88
CA GLU A 241 25.85 -14.14 -16.86
C GLU A 241 27.00 -13.12 -17.00
N GLU A 242 26.67 -11.84 -17.05
CA GLU A 242 27.63 -10.74 -17.19
C GLU A 242 28.13 -10.20 -15.84
N ASN A 243 27.49 -10.62 -14.73
CA ASN A 243 27.83 -10.25 -13.36
C ASN A 243 27.90 -8.72 -13.13
N LEU A 244 27.00 -7.98 -13.77
CA LEU A 244 26.92 -6.53 -13.63
C LEU A 244 26.21 -6.16 -12.31
N PRO A 245 26.65 -5.10 -11.60
CA PRO A 245 25.87 -4.54 -10.51
C PRO A 245 24.58 -3.92 -11.07
N LEU A 246 23.53 -3.81 -10.23
CA LEU A 246 22.20 -3.41 -10.71
C LEU A 246 22.20 -2.06 -11.42
N ASN A 247 23.00 -1.08 -10.98
CA ASN A 247 23.12 0.23 -11.63
C ASN A 247 23.74 0.20 -13.03
N GLU A 248 24.47 -0.86 -13.39
CA GLU A 248 25.11 -1.00 -14.70
C GLU A 248 24.26 -1.79 -15.71
N THR A 249 23.19 -2.44 -15.24
CA THR A 249 22.18 -3.09 -16.10
C THR A 249 21.44 -2.07 -16.98
N SER A 250 20.92 -2.47 -18.12
CA SER A 250 20.15 -1.61 -19.03
C SER A 250 18.95 -0.96 -18.33
N ALA A 251 18.25 -1.71 -17.47
CA ALA A 251 17.14 -1.21 -16.66
C ALA A 251 17.63 -0.27 -15.55
N GLY A 252 18.71 -0.61 -14.86
CA GLY A 252 19.26 0.21 -13.78
C GLY A 252 19.85 1.53 -14.26
N GLN A 253 20.55 1.54 -15.41
CA GLN A 253 21.04 2.76 -16.04
C GLN A 253 19.90 3.70 -16.43
N LYS A 254 18.76 3.14 -16.87
CA LYS A 254 17.57 3.94 -17.20
C LYS A 254 17.05 4.66 -15.96
N ILE A 255 16.80 3.95 -14.86
CA ILE A 255 16.36 4.56 -13.59
C ILE A 255 17.42 5.55 -13.07
N GLN A 256 18.70 5.17 -13.08
CA GLN A 256 19.77 6.02 -12.59
C GLN A 256 19.88 7.34 -13.37
N SER A 257 19.73 7.30 -14.70
CA SER A 257 19.76 8.50 -15.53
C SER A 257 18.63 9.49 -15.18
N GLU A 258 17.45 8.97 -14.82
CA GLU A 258 16.28 9.75 -14.44
C GLU A 258 16.43 10.35 -13.03
N LEU A 259 16.91 9.55 -12.07
CA LEU A 259 17.23 10.01 -10.72
C LEU A 259 18.32 11.09 -10.74
N LEU A 260 19.36 10.93 -11.57
CA LEU A 260 20.42 11.93 -11.74
C LEU A 260 19.90 13.21 -12.39
N ALA A 261 19.01 13.12 -13.37
CA ALA A 261 18.39 14.28 -14.00
C ALA A 261 17.56 15.08 -12.99
N GLU A 262 16.72 14.42 -12.20
CA GLU A 262 15.92 15.09 -11.17
C GLU A 262 16.81 15.67 -10.07
N ARG A 263 17.81 14.93 -9.61
CA ARG A 263 18.78 15.42 -8.62
C ARG A 263 19.49 16.68 -9.10
N ASN A 264 19.93 16.72 -10.36
CA ASN A 264 20.60 17.89 -10.93
C ASN A 264 19.67 19.10 -11.06
N LYS A 265 18.40 18.87 -11.39
CA LYS A 265 17.36 19.91 -11.44
C LYS A 265 17.11 20.49 -10.04
N LEU A 266 16.89 19.64 -9.04
CA LEU A 266 16.71 20.08 -7.65
C LEU A 266 17.96 20.79 -7.10
N ALA A 267 19.16 20.31 -7.43
CA ALA A 267 20.42 20.97 -7.06
C ALA A 267 20.61 22.33 -7.76
N GLY A 268 20.01 22.55 -8.93
CA GLY A 268 19.88 23.88 -9.55
C GLY A 268 19.00 24.79 -8.70
N ILE A 269 17.77 24.34 -8.43
CA ILE A 269 16.77 25.10 -7.66
C ILE A 269 17.30 25.44 -6.26
N SER A 270 17.92 24.48 -5.57
CA SER A 270 18.50 24.70 -4.23
C SER A 270 19.61 25.75 -4.24
N ARG A 271 20.44 25.81 -5.30
CA ARG A 271 21.46 26.87 -5.46
C ARG A 271 20.84 28.24 -5.68
N ASP A 272 19.78 28.33 -6.49
CA ASP A 272 19.07 29.58 -6.74
C ASP A 272 18.40 30.08 -5.44
N MET A 273 17.80 29.18 -4.66
CA MET A 273 17.25 29.53 -3.34
C MET A 273 18.32 29.99 -2.35
N GLU A 274 19.52 29.40 -2.37
CA GLU A 274 20.63 29.89 -1.55
C GLU A 274 21.07 31.31 -1.94
N ALA A 275 21.02 31.66 -3.24
CA ALA A 275 21.28 33.02 -3.69
C ALA A 275 20.21 34.01 -3.20
N HIS A 276 18.93 33.63 -3.30
CA HIS A 276 17.81 34.44 -2.78
C HIS A 276 17.89 34.62 -1.26
N LEU A 277 18.23 33.58 -0.51
CA LEU A 277 18.45 33.63 0.93
C LEU A 277 19.55 34.64 1.30
N ARG A 278 20.70 34.58 0.61
CA ARG A 278 21.81 35.53 0.83
C ARG A 278 21.41 36.97 0.54
N GLN A 279 20.58 37.20 -0.48
CA GLN A 279 20.07 38.53 -0.81
C GLN A 279 19.11 39.04 0.27
N ALA A 280 18.16 38.21 0.72
CA ALA A 280 17.22 38.55 1.79
C ALA A 280 17.91 38.91 3.11
N ILE A 281 19.03 38.23 3.45
CA ILE A 281 19.86 38.56 4.61
C ILE A 281 20.47 39.96 4.47
N LYS A 282 21.00 40.32 3.30
CA LYS A 282 21.58 41.64 3.04
C LYS A 282 20.54 42.76 3.14
N GLU A 283 19.31 42.48 2.71
CA GLU A 283 18.19 43.42 2.75
C GLU A 283 17.50 43.52 4.13
N GLY A 284 17.88 42.66 5.08
CA GLY A 284 17.29 42.63 6.42
C GLY A 284 15.84 42.14 6.45
N ASN A 285 15.38 41.45 5.40
CA ASN A 285 14.01 40.95 5.30
C ASN A 285 13.85 39.60 6.02
N ALA A 286 13.52 39.66 7.31
CA ALA A 286 13.38 38.47 8.15
C ALA A 286 12.33 37.45 7.65
N ALA A 287 11.24 37.92 7.03
CA ALA A 287 10.20 37.05 6.49
C ALA A 287 10.68 36.28 5.25
N ALA A 288 11.40 36.95 4.35
CA ALA A 288 12.01 36.29 3.18
C ALA A 288 13.13 35.33 3.58
N VAL A 289 13.92 35.66 4.61
CA VAL A 289 14.94 34.75 5.17
C VAL A 289 14.32 33.46 5.68
N ALA A 290 13.22 33.54 6.45
CA ALA A 290 12.53 32.35 6.94
C ALA A 290 12.00 31.48 5.79
N MET A 291 11.29 32.08 4.83
CA MET A 291 10.75 31.38 3.65
C MET A 291 11.82 30.65 2.84
N PHE A 292 12.87 31.37 2.40
CA PHE A 292 13.92 30.76 1.58
C PHE A 292 14.76 29.74 2.34
N SER A 293 14.88 29.87 3.67
CA SER A 293 15.55 28.86 4.49
C SER A 293 14.77 27.54 4.55
N GLU A 294 13.45 27.61 4.68
CA GLU A 294 12.57 26.43 4.72
C GLU A 294 12.53 25.72 3.36
N GLU A 295 12.39 26.46 2.26
CA GLU A 295 12.42 25.87 0.91
C GLU A 295 13.77 25.22 0.60
N ARG A 296 14.89 25.84 1.00
CA ARG A 296 16.22 25.26 0.83
C ARG A 296 16.36 23.94 1.59
N GLU A 297 15.84 23.86 2.82
CA GLU A 297 15.87 22.64 3.64
C GLU A 297 15.04 21.53 2.99
N LYS A 298 13.83 21.85 2.50
CA LYS A 298 12.98 20.90 1.74
C LYS A 298 13.71 20.30 0.54
N TYR A 299 14.31 21.14 -0.31
CA TYR A 299 15.06 20.64 -1.47
C TYR A 299 16.32 19.86 -1.09
N ALA A 300 16.99 20.23 0.01
CA ALA A 300 18.16 19.49 0.50
C ALA A 300 17.78 18.07 0.96
N ASP A 301 16.65 17.93 1.67
CA ASP A 301 16.13 16.63 2.09
C ASP A 301 15.71 15.77 0.89
N GLU A 302 15.08 16.37 -0.12
CA GLU A 302 14.69 15.66 -1.35
C GLU A 302 15.91 15.19 -2.17
N ILE A 303 16.95 16.04 -2.30
CA ILE A 303 18.23 15.64 -2.92
C ILE A 303 18.85 14.46 -2.17
N LYS A 304 18.83 14.48 -0.83
CA LYS A 304 19.36 13.38 -0.02
C LYS A 304 18.61 12.07 -0.24
N LYS A 305 17.27 12.12 -0.38
CA LYS A 305 16.45 10.95 -0.73
C LYS A 305 16.85 10.38 -2.10
N LEU A 306 16.98 11.22 -3.12
CA LEU A 306 17.42 10.79 -4.46
C LEU A 306 18.83 10.20 -4.45
N GLU A 307 19.75 10.77 -3.67
CA GLU A 307 21.11 10.23 -3.52
C GLU A 307 21.11 8.83 -2.86
N MET A 308 20.23 8.60 -1.89
CA MET A 308 20.02 7.27 -1.31
C MET A 308 19.45 6.27 -2.32
N GLU A 309 18.50 6.67 -3.17
CA GLU A 309 17.96 5.80 -4.23
C GLU A 309 19.03 5.43 -5.27
N ILE A 310 19.85 6.40 -5.70
CA ILE A 310 20.97 6.15 -6.60
C ILE A 310 21.99 5.20 -5.96
N ALA A 311 22.25 5.34 -4.65
CA ALA A 311 23.11 4.44 -3.92
C ALA A 311 22.52 3.02 -3.80
N ASN A 312 21.20 2.89 -3.65
CA ASN A 312 20.52 1.59 -3.58
C ASN A 312 20.66 0.77 -4.87
N LEU A 313 20.80 1.42 -6.04
CA LEU A 313 21.08 0.74 -7.30
C LEU A 313 22.50 0.18 -7.37
N ARG A 314 23.46 0.68 -6.56
CA ARG A 314 24.84 0.18 -6.50
C ARG A 314 24.95 -1.06 -5.62
N ILE A 315 24.20 -2.10 -5.99
CA ILE A 315 24.16 -3.38 -5.31
C ILE A 315 24.64 -4.48 -6.26
N THR A 316 25.58 -5.29 -5.80
CA THR A 316 26.06 -6.47 -6.52
C THR A 316 25.08 -7.62 -6.34
N VAL A 317 25.08 -8.55 -7.29
CA VAL A 317 24.20 -9.72 -7.31
C VAL A 317 24.25 -10.51 -6.00
N GLU A 318 25.45 -10.74 -5.45
CA GLU A 318 25.67 -11.39 -4.16
C GLU A 318 24.95 -10.67 -3.00
N LYS A 319 25.15 -9.35 -2.88
CA LYS A 319 24.50 -8.54 -1.84
C LYS A 319 23.00 -8.44 -2.05
N LEU A 320 22.58 -8.51 -3.30
CA LEU A 320 21.19 -8.45 -3.72
C LEU A 320 20.44 -9.70 -3.22
N PHE A 321 21.05 -10.88 -3.36
CA PHE A 321 20.52 -12.13 -2.79
C PHE A 321 20.54 -12.13 -1.27
N ASP A 322 21.63 -11.69 -0.63
CA ASP A 322 21.70 -11.58 0.83
C ASP A 322 20.61 -10.68 1.39
N LYS A 323 20.37 -9.53 0.74
CA LYS A 323 19.34 -8.57 1.13
C LYS A 323 17.94 -9.19 1.01
N ASP A 324 17.68 -9.96 -0.04
CA ASP A 324 16.39 -10.61 -0.26
C ASP A 324 16.17 -11.81 0.67
N HIS A 325 17.20 -12.64 0.91
CA HIS A 325 17.15 -13.73 1.89
C HIS A 325 16.82 -13.21 3.29
N ARG A 326 17.50 -12.13 3.73
CA ARG A 326 17.21 -11.49 5.02
C ARG A 326 15.78 -10.97 5.09
N ARG A 327 15.27 -10.38 4.01
CA ARG A 327 13.87 -9.91 3.91
C ARG A 327 12.89 -11.07 4.05
N ARG A 328 13.11 -12.20 3.37
CA ARG A 328 12.25 -13.39 3.49
C ARG A 328 12.27 -14.00 4.90
N HIS A 329 13.44 -14.08 5.53
CA HIS A 329 13.57 -14.62 6.89
C HIS A 329 12.89 -13.75 7.97
N THR A 330 12.84 -12.44 7.79
CA THR A 330 12.10 -11.56 8.72
C THR A 330 10.59 -11.75 8.61
N VAL A 331 10.09 -12.13 7.43
CA VAL A 331 8.67 -12.44 7.18
C VAL A 331 8.27 -13.82 7.71
N ASP A 332 9.16 -14.82 7.69
CA ASP A 332 8.86 -16.19 8.17
C ASP A 332 8.83 -16.32 9.70
N HIS A 333 9.60 -15.49 10.44
CA HIS A 333 9.69 -15.57 11.92
C HIS A 333 8.54 -14.89 12.68
N SER A 334 7.61 -14.23 11.99
CA SER A 334 6.40 -13.66 12.59
C SER A 334 5.20 -14.62 12.59
N ILE A 335 5.37 -15.87 12.11
CA ILE A 335 4.29 -16.87 11.97
C ILE A 335 4.52 -18.05 12.93
N PRO A 336 3.63 -18.33 13.91
CA PRO A 336 3.76 -19.50 14.77
C PRO A 336 3.39 -20.80 14.01
N PRO A 337 4.03 -21.95 14.32
CA PRO A 337 3.76 -23.21 13.65
C PRO A 337 2.33 -23.69 13.93
N THR A 338 1.52 -23.83 12.88
CA THR A 338 0.13 -24.30 13.00
C THR A 338 0.10 -25.81 13.24
N VAL A 339 -0.53 -26.20 14.35
CA VAL A 339 -0.84 -27.59 14.71
C VAL A 339 -1.80 -28.19 13.68
N ILE A 340 -1.41 -29.31 13.07
CA ILE A 340 -2.26 -30.11 12.18
C ILE A 340 -3.37 -30.75 13.02
N HIS A 341 -4.59 -30.21 12.96
CA HIS A 341 -5.76 -30.88 13.49
C HIS A 341 -6.45 -31.66 12.36
N ARG A 342 -6.22 -32.98 12.33
CA ARG A 342 -7.11 -33.94 11.67
C ARG A 342 -8.45 -33.90 12.40
N GLN A 343 -9.50 -33.41 11.75
CA GLN A 343 -10.86 -33.75 12.16
C GLN A 343 -11.68 -34.25 10.98
N SER A 344 -12.32 -35.37 11.25
CA SER A 344 -13.14 -36.23 10.42
C SER A 344 -14.50 -35.62 10.12
N LEU A 345 -15.03 -36.04 8.97
CA LEU A 345 -16.43 -35.95 8.53
C LEU A 345 -17.40 -36.29 9.67
N ASP A 346 -18.22 -35.33 10.15
CA ASP A 346 -19.54 -35.59 10.77
C ASP A 346 -20.31 -34.33 11.22
N GLU A 347 -20.33 -33.24 10.43
CA GLU A 347 -21.15 -32.05 10.74
C GLU A 347 -22.17 -31.66 9.65
N ASP A 348 -22.49 -32.56 8.71
CA ASP A 348 -23.48 -32.27 7.64
C ASP A 348 -24.90 -32.78 7.95
N THR A 349 -25.15 -33.30 9.16
CA THR A 349 -26.45 -33.92 9.54
C THR A 349 -27.24 -33.18 10.62
N LYS A 350 -26.75 -32.06 11.17
CA LYS A 350 -27.48 -31.31 12.21
C LYS A 350 -28.13 -29.98 11.78
N ALA A 351 -27.88 -29.51 10.56
CA ALA A 351 -28.44 -28.23 10.07
C ALA A 351 -29.82 -28.34 9.37
N ARG A 352 -30.44 -29.53 9.30
CA ARG A 352 -31.72 -29.74 8.58
C ARG A 352 -32.98 -29.82 9.44
N LEU A 353 -32.96 -29.39 10.71
CA LEU A 353 -34.11 -29.54 11.62
C LEU A 353 -34.56 -28.25 12.35
N ALA A 354 -34.14 -27.07 11.91
CA ALA A 354 -34.55 -25.80 12.55
C ALA A 354 -35.24 -24.78 11.61
N GLU A 355 -35.93 -25.25 10.57
CA GLU A 355 -36.91 -24.44 9.84
C GLU A 355 -38.33 -24.85 10.23
N ARG A 356 -38.87 -24.26 11.29
CA ARG A 356 -40.32 -24.08 11.42
C ARG A 356 -40.65 -23.01 12.48
N GLU A 357 -41.52 -22.10 12.07
CA GLU A 357 -42.34 -21.17 12.88
C GLU A 357 -41.80 -19.74 13.09
N LEU A 358 -42.25 -18.83 12.20
CA LEU A 358 -42.39 -17.38 12.46
C LEU A 358 -43.89 -17.01 12.29
N PRO A 359 -44.49 -16.22 13.20
CA PRO A 359 -45.89 -15.79 13.11
C PRO A 359 -46.10 -14.59 12.15
N PRO A 360 -47.35 -14.30 11.73
CA PRO A 360 -47.63 -13.49 10.54
C PRO A 360 -47.65 -11.98 10.82
N THR A 361 -47.27 -11.21 9.79
CA THR A 361 -47.36 -9.75 9.69
C THR A 361 -48.79 -9.25 9.47
N PRO A 362 -49.21 -8.09 10.04
CA PRO A 362 -50.49 -7.45 9.74
C PRO A 362 -50.42 -6.54 8.48
N PRO A 363 -51.59 -6.17 7.90
CA PRO A 363 -51.69 -5.78 6.49
C PRO A 363 -51.37 -4.32 6.18
N ARG A 364 -50.91 -4.11 4.94
CA ARG A 364 -50.61 -2.84 4.28
C ARG A 364 -51.81 -1.88 4.28
N ALA A 365 -51.58 -0.65 4.73
CA ALA A 365 -52.38 0.52 4.35
C ALA A 365 -51.63 1.32 3.27
N SER A 366 -52.37 1.65 2.22
CA SER A 366 -51.98 2.37 1.01
C SER A 366 -51.72 3.85 1.26
N LEU A 367 -50.55 4.36 0.86
CA LEU A 367 -50.35 5.78 0.56
C LEU A 367 -49.46 5.94 -0.68
N SER A 368 -50.12 6.31 -1.77
CA SER A 368 -49.69 7.12 -2.93
C SER A 368 -48.22 7.08 -3.38
N GLU A 369 -48.04 6.55 -4.58
CA GLU A 369 -46.87 6.73 -5.44
C GLU A 369 -46.54 8.22 -5.63
N THR A 370 -45.38 8.64 -5.13
CA THR A 370 -44.66 9.81 -5.64
C THR A 370 -43.32 9.32 -6.18
N ARG A 371 -43.13 9.48 -7.49
CA ARG A 371 -41.89 9.15 -8.21
C ARG A 371 -40.68 9.76 -7.48
N PRO A 372 -39.58 9.02 -7.24
CA PRO A 372 -38.34 9.65 -6.82
C PRO A 372 -37.89 10.57 -7.95
N ARG A 373 -37.82 11.88 -7.68
CA ARG A 373 -37.06 12.81 -8.51
C ARG A 373 -35.63 12.27 -8.61
N GLN A 374 -35.10 12.16 -9.82
CA GLN A 374 -33.67 12.05 -10.04
C GLN A 374 -32.99 13.21 -9.32
N ILE A 375 -32.40 12.92 -8.16
CA ILE A 375 -31.43 13.81 -7.55
C ILE A 375 -30.15 13.54 -8.35
N GLN A 376 -29.83 14.46 -9.26
CA GLN A 376 -28.48 14.56 -9.82
C GLN A 376 -27.49 14.52 -8.66
N GLN A 377 -26.50 13.63 -8.73
CA GLN A 377 -25.35 13.66 -7.84
C GLN A 377 -24.76 15.07 -7.88
N PRO A 378 -24.63 15.77 -6.74
CA PRO A 378 -23.80 16.96 -6.70
C PRO A 378 -22.36 16.50 -6.89
N GLU A 379 -21.69 17.06 -7.89
CA GLU A 379 -20.24 16.97 -8.04
C GLU A 379 -19.56 17.26 -6.69
N LEU A 380 -18.74 16.32 -6.23
CA LEU A 380 -17.97 16.45 -4.98
C LEU A 380 -16.83 17.45 -5.17
N LYS A 381 -17.15 18.75 -5.03
CA LYS A 381 -16.18 19.78 -4.64
C LYS A 381 -16.15 19.83 -3.11
N GLY A 382 -15.22 19.09 -2.50
CA GLY A 382 -15.00 19.14 -1.06
C GLY A 382 -14.49 20.52 -0.65
N VAL A 383 -15.33 21.30 0.03
CA VAL A 383 -14.91 22.54 0.69
C VAL A 383 -14.60 22.19 2.14
N SER A 384 -13.33 22.14 2.51
CA SER A 384 -12.92 22.05 3.92
C SER A 384 -13.26 23.36 4.62
N GLN A 385 -13.98 23.31 5.75
CA GLN A 385 -14.31 24.51 6.53
C GLN A 385 -13.41 24.58 7.76
N ALA A 386 -12.56 25.61 7.83
CA ALA A 386 -11.85 25.96 9.06
C ALA A 386 -12.76 26.85 9.91
N VAL A 387 -12.95 26.48 11.18
CA VAL A 387 -13.80 27.22 12.13
C VAL A 387 -12.98 27.55 13.38
N ARG A 388 -13.04 28.82 13.79
CA ARG A 388 -12.48 29.27 15.07
C ARG A 388 -13.44 28.95 16.20
N MET A 389 -12.96 28.25 17.21
CA MET A 389 -13.66 27.85 18.41
C MET A 389 -13.55 28.96 19.46
N PRO A 390 -14.52 29.09 20.39
CA PRO A 390 -14.45 30.08 21.45
C PRO A 390 -13.26 29.84 22.40
N PRO A 391 -12.70 30.90 23.00
CA PRO A 391 -11.70 30.78 24.06
C PRO A 391 -12.20 29.91 25.22
N GLY A 392 -11.38 28.96 25.69
CA GLY A 392 -11.75 28.01 26.77
C GLY A 392 -12.34 26.68 26.30
N ASN A 393 -12.66 26.54 25.01
CA ASN A 393 -13.14 25.30 24.40
C ASN A 393 -12.04 24.46 23.73
N SER A 394 -10.78 24.61 24.17
CA SER A 394 -9.66 23.87 23.59
C SER A 394 -9.82 22.36 23.75
N ALA A 395 -9.84 21.64 22.64
CA ALA A 395 -9.77 20.19 22.59
C ALA A 395 -8.67 19.77 21.59
N THR A 396 -8.16 18.57 21.78
CA THR A 396 -7.17 17.96 20.88
C THR A 396 -7.70 16.60 20.47
N SER A 397 -8.16 16.48 19.22
CA SER A 397 -8.65 15.23 18.66
C SER A 397 -8.44 15.24 17.15
N VAL A 398 -7.91 14.14 16.63
CA VAL A 398 -7.71 13.93 15.20
C VAL A 398 -8.32 12.59 14.80
N SER A 399 -8.92 12.53 13.61
CA SER A 399 -9.40 11.28 13.03
C SER A 399 -9.30 11.31 11.52
N MET A 400 -8.78 10.22 10.95
CA MET A 400 -8.53 10.08 9.52
C MET A 400 -9.04 8.74 9.00
N TRP A 401 -9.76 8.80 7.88
CA TRP A 401 -10.12 7.64 7.07
C TRP A 401 -10.33 8.10 5.62
N GLY A 402 -9.33 8.76 5.05
CA GLY A 402 -9.45 9.43 3.76
C GLY A 402 -10.25 10.68 3.66
N ASP A 403 -11.01 10.93 4.69
CA ASP A 403 -11.40 12.26 5.09
C ASP A 403 -10.71 12.55 6.41
N VAL A 404 -10.56 13.83 6.70
CA VAL A 404 -9.82 14.29 7.87
C VAL A 404 -10.73 15.20 8.68
N VAL A 405 -10.76 14.93 9.99
CA VAL A 405 -11.34 15.84 10.97
C VAL A 405 -10.29 16.08 12.05
N CYS A 406 -9.97 17.36 12.28
CA CYS A 406 -8.97 17.78 13.26
C CYS A 406 -9.54 18.88 14.13
N ILE A 407 -9.28 18.81 15.44
CA ILE A 407 -9.61 19.83 16.42
C ILE A 407 -8.36 20.00 17.27
N ILE A 408 -7.73 21.16 17.22
CA ILE A 408 -6.59 21.48 18.08
C ILE A 408 -6.72 22.90 18.59
N GLY A 409 -6.76 23.03 19.92
CA GLY A 409 -6.89 24.35 20.54
C GLY A 409 -8.19 25.02 20.13
N ASP A 410 -8.11 26.25 19.64
CA ASP A 410 -9.25 27.06 19.21
C ASP A 410 -9.55 26.96 17.71
N VAL A 411 -9.05 25.94 17.00
CA VAL A 411 -9.30 25.77 15.56
C VAL A 411 -9.77 24.35 15.25
N GLY A 412 -10.75 24.21 14.34
CA GLY A 412 -11.27 22.94 13.84
C GLY A 412 -11.34 22.88 12.31
N LEU A 413 -11.04 21.72 11.73
CA LEU A 413 -11.15 21.39 10.31
C LEU A 413 -12.10 20.20 10.14
N SER A 414 -13.11 20.31 9.27
CA SER A 414 -14.00 19.18 8.94
C SER A 414 -14.34 19.12 7.46
N SER A 415 -14.43 17.90 6.91
CA SER A 415 -15.02 17.60 5.60
C SER A 415 -16.55 17.62 5.66
N THR A 416 -17.21 17.97 4.55
CA THR A 416 -18.66 18.25 4.46
C THR A 416 -19.57 17.03 4.69
N GLN A 417 -19.02 15.82 4.78
CA GLN A 417 -19.77 14.57 5.01
C GLN A 417 -19.82 14.12 6.48
N TYR A 418 -19.17 14.85 7.39
CA TYR A 418 -18.93 14.41 8.78
C TYR A 418 -19.60 15.33 9.81
N PRO A 419 -19.68 14.93 11.10
CA PRO A 419 -20.37 15.70 12.12
C PRO A 419 -19.89 17.15 12.13
N ARG A 420 -20.84 18.10 12.08
CA ARG A 420 -20.52 19.53 12.07
C ARG A 420 -19.69 19.88 13.31
N LEU A 421 -18.69 20.76 13.16
CA LEU A 421 -17.87 21.24 14.28
C LEU A 421 -18.70 21.91 15.40
N LYS A 422 -19.87 22.45 15.02
CA LYS A 422 -20.86 23.04 15.93
C LYS A 422 -22.24 22.47 15.61
N LEU A 423 -22.98 22.08 16.64
CA LEU A 423 -24.39 21.74 16.51
C LEU A 423 -25.23 23.02 16.35
N ASP A 424 -26.15 23.04 15.39
CA ASP A 424 -27.13 24.13 15.29
C ASP A 424 -28.11 24.03 16.47
N SER A 425 -28.57 25.19 16.95
CA SER A 425 -29.43 25.44 18.14
C SER A 425 -28.76 25.39 19.53
N ASP A 426 -27.83 24.47 19.81
CA ASP A 426 -27.34 24.22 21.19
C ASP A 426 -25.96 24.80 21.54
N SER A 427 -25.26 25.48 20.61
CA SER A 427 -23.91 26.03 20.81
C SER A 427 -22.80 25.03 21.20
N ALA A 428 -23.10 23.74 21.29
CA ALA A 428 -22.15 22.71 21.68
C ALA A 428 -21.11 22.43 20.58
N PHE A 429 -19.86 22.38 20.99
CA PHE A 429 -18.71 22.19 20.12
C PHE A 429 -18.17 20.76 20.17
N LEU A 430 -17.72 20.27 19.02
CA LEU A 430 -17.07 18.97 18.91
C LEU A 430 -15.78 18.96 19.76
N ARG A 431 -15.63 17.95 20.61
CA ARG A 431 -14.50 17.74 21.52
C ARG A 431 -13.64 16.55 21.10
N SER A 432 -14.28 15.47 20.64
CA SER A 432 -13.57 14.31 20.11
C SER A 432 -14.39 13.65 19.01
N ILE A 433 -13.71 13.01 18.07
CA ILE A 433 -14.33 12.26 16.99
C ILE A 433 -13.50 11.04 16.65
N SER A 434 -14.17 9.96 16.27
CA SER A 434 -13.54 8.79 15.66
C SER A 434 -14.37 8.33 14.46
N LEU A 435 -13.72 8.28 13.30
CA LEU A 435 -14.24 7.78 12.04
C LEU A 435 -14.00 6.27 11.95
N GLY A 436 -15.02 5.53 11.51
CA GLY A 436 -14.97 4.08 11.36
C GLY A 436 -15.21 3.62 9.93
N ASP A 437 -15.49 2.32 9.82
CA ASP A 437 -15.79 1.63 8.57
C ASP A 437 -17.04 2.18 7.85
N VAL A 438 -17.10 1.96 6.55
CA VAL A 438 -18.25 2.29 5.70
C VAL A 438 -19.22 1.11 5.72
N ALA A 439 -20.49 1.40 5.96
CA ALA A 439 -21.52 0.38 5.91
C ALA A 439 -21.95 0.05 4.47
N SER A 440 -22.72 -1.02 4.29
CA SER A 440 -23.19 -1.47 2.97
C SER A 440 -24.02 -0.44 2.18
N ASP A 441 -24.53 0.62 2.84
CA ASP A 441 -25.25 1.74 2.22
C ASP A 441 -24.32 2.88 1.76
N GLY A 442 -23.01 2.70 1.86
CA GLY A 442 -22.01 3.68 1.45
C GLY A 442 -21.76 4.80 2.47
N PHE A 443 -22.47 4.83 3.61
CA PHE A 443 -22.25 5.84 4.64
C PHE A 443 -21.19 5.40 5.65
N ARG A 444 -20.28 6.32 5.98
CA ARG A 444 -19.25 6.11 7.00
C ARG A 444 -19.86 6.12 8.40
N SER A 445 -19.44 5.17 9.24
CA SER A 445 -19.77 5.19 10.65
C SER A 445 -18.86 6.14 11.43
N TRP A 446 -19.40 6.79 12.46
CA TRP A 446 -18.64 7.69 13.30
C TRP A 446 -19.22 7.73 14.70
N ILE A 447 -18.38 8.11 15.66
CA ILE A 447 -18.78 8.45 17.02
C ILE A 447 -18.06 9.73 17.45
N ALA A 448 -18.79 10.62 18.11
CA ALA A 448 -18.33 11.96 18.43
C ALA A 448 -18.81 12.38 19.82
N ARG A 449 -18.02 13.20 20.50
CA ARG A 449 -18.39 13.86 21.75
C ARG A 449 -18.47 15.37 21.50
N TYR A 450 -19.61 15.95 21.83
CA TYR A 450 -19.88 17.38 21.83
C TYR A 450 -20.03 17.83 23.28
N GLU A 451 -19.03 18.54 23.81
CA GLU A 451 -18.98 18.91 25.23
C GLU A 451 -19.30 17.70 26.14
N GLU A 452 -20.45 17.67 26.81
CA GLU A 452 -20.87 16.57 27.69
C GLU A 452 -21.75 15.51 27.01
N ARG A 453 -22.01 15.64 25.71
CA ARG A 453 -22.95 14.79 24.96
C ARG A 453 -22.24 13.92 23.92
N TRP A 454 -22.41 12.62 24.01
CA TRP A 454 -22.01 11.67 22.98
C TRP A 454 -23.07 11.52 21.89
N MET A 455 -22.63 11.42 20.64
CA MET A 455 -23.43 11.18 19.46
C MET A 455 -22.74 10.14 18.58
N ALA A 456 -23.53 9.38 17.84
CA ALA A 456 -23.05 8.36 16.91
C ALA A 456 -23.90 8.37 15.64
N SER A 457 -23.32 7.89 14.55
CA SER A 457 -24.05 7.67 13.31
C SER A 457 -25.07 6.53 13.46
N ASN A 458 -26.19 6.61 12.73
CA ASN A 458 -27.27 5.61 12.80
C ASN A 458 -26.81 4.20 12.39
N ASN A 459 -25.77 4.11 11.56
CA ASN A 459 -25.20 2.86 11.09
C ASN A 459 -24.12 2.26 12.02
N LEU A 460 -23.73 2.94 13.12
CA LEU A 460 -22.62 2.50 13.97
C LEU A 460 -22.81 1.08 14.50
N ALA A 461 -24.01 0.75 15.01
CA ALA A 461 -24.31 -0.58 15.55
C ALA A 461 -24.33 -1.68 14.46
N ARG A 462 -24.59 -1.33 13.20
CA ARG A 462 -24.54 -2.28 12.09
C ARG A 462 -23.11 -2.60 11.69
N VAL A 463 -22.24 -1.59 11.71
CA VAL A 463 -20.81 -1.73 11.38
C VAL A 463 -20.01 -2.36 12.52
N TYR A 464 -20.33 -1.98 13.76
CA TYR A 464 -19.69 -2.50 14.97
C TYR A 464 -20.74 -3.14 15.91
N PRO A 465 -21.25 -4.36 15.63
CA PRO A 465 -22.33 -4.98 16.40
C PRO A 465 -22.02 -5.15 17.89
N LYS A 466 -20.78 -5.57 18.22
CA LYS A 466 -20.33 -5.71 19.62
C LYS A 466 -20.34 -4.37 20.35
N LEU A 467 -19.84 -3.31 19.71
CA LEU A 467 -19.87 -1.95 20.27
C LEU A 467 -21.31 -1.46 20.43
N GLY A 468 -22.17 -1.66 19.43
CA GLY A 468 -23.59 -1.29 19.49
C GLY A 468 -24.32 -1.94 20.66
N HIS A 469 -24.08 -3.23 20.91
CA HIS A 469 -24.60 -3.92 22.09
C HIS A 469 -24.03 -3.34 23.40
N GLY A 470 -22.73 -3.04 23.45
CA GLY A 470 -22.09 -2.37 24.59
C GLY A 470 -22.71 -1.00 24.90
N ILE A 471 -22.96 -0.19 23.88
CA ILE A 471 -23.61 1.13 23.99
C ILE A 471 -25.07 0.98 24.45
N THR A 472 -25.81 0.01 23.93
CA THR A 472 -27.21 -0.23 24.31
C THR A 472 -27.33 -0.68 25.77
N SER A 473 -26.42 -1.54 26.22
CA SER A 473 -26.43 -2.07 27.59
C SER A 473 -25.92 -1.10 28.65
N ARG A 474 -24.88 -0.30 28.33
CA ARG A 474 -24.19 0.57 29.31
C ARG A 474 -24.53 2.05 29.17
N GLY A 475 -25.12 2.45 28.04
CA GLY A 475 -25.50 3.82 27.72
C GLY A 475 -24.41 4.58 26.98
N LEU A 476 -24.80 5.27 25.90
CA LEU A 476 -23.92 6.10 25.07
C LEU A 476 -23.30 7.26 25.85
N GLN A 477 -24.09 7.93 26.70
CA GLN A 477 -23.64 9.11 27.45
C GLN A 477 -22.66 8.78 28.60
N ARG A 478 -22.53 7.51 28.95
CA ARG A 478 -21.60 7.04 29.99
C ARG A 478 -20.22 6.67 29.43
N LEU A 479 -20.00 6.86 28.12
CA LEU A 479 -18.70 6.66 27.50
C LEU A 479 -17.68 7.69 28.03
N LYS A 480 -16.48 7.21 28.32
CA LYS A 480 -15.30 8.02 28.62
C LYS A 480 -14.50 8.29 27.33
N CYS A 481 -14.25 7.26 26.55
CA CYS A 481 -13.60 7.35 25.23
C CYS A 481 -14.05 6.19 24.32
N CYS A 482 -13.97 6.42 23.00
CA CYS A 482 -14.26 5.41 21.99
C CYS A 482 -13.44 5.69 20.73
N PHE A 483 -12.71 4.67 20.27
CA PHE A 483 -11.85 4.72 19.09
C PHE A 483 -12.26 3.59 18.15
N LEU A 484 -12.54 3.92 16.90
CA LEU A 484 -12.97 3.03 15.83
C LEU A 484 -11.78 2.73 14.92
N GLY A 485 -11.78 1.54 14.33
CA GLY A 485 -10.74 1.04 13.43
C GLY A 485 -11.32 0.19 12.29
N PRO A 486 -10.46 -0.27 11.36
CA PRO A 486 -10.83 -1.10 10.22
C PRO A 486 -11.33 -2.48 10.62
N HIS A 487 -12.15 -3.06 9.76
CA HIS A 487 -12.66 -4.43 9.88
C HIS A 487 -13.40 -4.68 11.21
N GLY A 488 -14.18 -3.69 11.66
CA GLY A 488 -14.94 -3.81 12.92
C GLY A 488 -14.07 -3.73 14.18
N GLN A 489 -12.83 -3.25 14.08
CA GLN A 489 -11.97 -3.02 15.25
C GLN A 489 -12.41 -1.79 16.03
N PHE A 490 -12.35 -1.87 17.37
CA PHE A 490 -12.64 -0.71 18.23
C PHE A 490 -12.09 -0.89 19.64
N PHE A 491 -11.98 0.21 20.36
CA PHE A 491 -11.81 0.26 21.81
C PHE A 491 -12.79 1.28 22.41
N ALA A 492 -13.51 0.89 23.46
CA ALA A 492 -14.41 1.77 24.19
C ALA A 492 -14.24 1.57 25.70
N LYS A 493 -14.22 2.67 26.46
CA LYS A 493 -14.16 2.68 27.94
C LYS A 493 -15.31 3.53 28.47
N TRP A 494 -16.00 3.04 29.50
CA TRP A 494 -17.06 3.75 30.22
C TRP A 494 -16.51 4.41 31.48
N GLN A 495 -17.25 5.38 32.01
CA GLN A 495 -16.90 6.13 33.21
C GLN A 495 -16.79 5.25 34.47
N ASP A 496 -17.45 4.10 34.49
CA ASP A 496 -17.38 3.10 35.57
C ASP A 496 -16.12 2.21 35.49
N GLY A 497 -15.22 2.46 34.54
CA GLY A 497 -13.97 1.72 34.35
C GLY A 497 -14.12 0.47 33.48
N GLN A 498 -15.33 0.05 33.12
CA GLN A 498 -15.51 -1.06 32.18
C GLN A 498 -15.04 -0.67 30.78
N HIS A 499 -14.47 -1.64 30.08
CA HIS A 499 -14.03 -1.47 28.70
C HIS A 499 -14.51 -2.61 27.83
N LEU A 500 -14.68 -2.32 26.54
CA LEU A 500 -15.02 -3.29 25.50
C LEU A 500 -14.16 -2.99 24.29
N TYR A 501 -13.62 -4.03 23.67
CA TYR A 501 -12.76 -3.89 22.51
C TYR A 501 -12.94 -5.06 21.56
N SER A 502 -12.63 -4.80 20.31
CA SER A 502 -12.45 -5.81 19.27
C SER A 502 -11.16 -5.44 18.57
N SER A 503 -10.08 -6.15 18.89
CA SER A 503 -8.76 -5.90 18.32
C SER A 503 -7.98 -7.21 18.32
N PRO A 504 -7.13 -7.47 17.31
CA PRO A 504 -6.18 -8.59 17.35
C PRO A 504 -5.15 -8.42 18.48
N ILE A 505 -5.01 -7.22 19.04
CA ILE A 505 -4.11 -6.91 20.14
C ILE A 505 -4.87 -6.90 21.46
N ASP A 506 -4.28 -7.55 22.46
CA ASP A 506 -4.82 -7.56 23.82
C ASP A 506 -4.50 -6.23 24.54
N ILE A 507 -5.22 -5.18 24.16
CA ILE A 507 -5.06 -3.82 24.71
C ILE A 507 -5.10 -3.82 26.26
N PRO A 508 -5.98 -4.57 26.95
CA PRO A 508 -5.95 -4.65 28.41
C PRO A 508 -4.66 -5.21 28.99
N LYS A 509 -4.02 -6.20 28.34
CA LYS A 509 -2.69 -6.68 28.77
C LYS A 509 -1.61 -5.60 28.62
N ILE A 510 -1.74 -4.71 27.63
CA ILE A 510 -0.83 -3.57 27.47
C ILE A 510 -0.98 -2.56 28.61
N LEU A 511 -2.20 -2.40 29.13
CA LEU A 511 -2.57 -1.36 30.10
C LEU A 511 -2.45 -1.79 31.58
N ASP A 512 -1.95 -3.01 31.85
CA ASP A 512 -1.56 -3.58 33.16
C ASP A 512 -2.40 -3.12 34.38
N GLY A 513 -3.72 -3.04 34.19
CA GLY A 513 -4.71 -2.88 35.26
C GLY A 513 -4.98 -1.47 35.81
N GLN A 514 -4.16 -0.43 35.59
CA GLN A 514 -4.47 0.93 36.12
C GLN A 514 -3.89 2.06 35.28
N ILE A 515 -4.56 2.38 34.17
CA ILE A 515 -4.11 3.42 33.25
C ILE A 515 -5.32 4.13 32.61
N ASP A 516 -5.21 5.45 32.43
CA ASP A 516 -6.14 6.24 31.61
C ASP A 516 -5.65 6.31 30.16
N VAL A 517 -6.44 5.70 29.26
CA VAL A 517 -6.19 5.68 27.82
C VAL A 517 -6.42 7.08 27.28
N VAL A 518 -5.38 7.62 26.64
CA VAL A 518 -5.40 8.95 26.01
C VAL A 518 -5.96 8.82 24.60
N ASP A 519 -5.37 7.94 23.79
CA ASP A 519 -5.79 7.74 22.40
C ASP A 519 -5.44 6.32 21.92
N VAL A 520 -6.20 5.81 20.96
CA VAL A 520 -5.94 4.54 20.27
C VAL A 520 -6.15 4.74 18.78
N ALA A 521 -5.10 4.50 17.99
CA ALA A 521 -5.19 4.48 16.54
C ALA A 521 -5.03 3.06 16.02
N PHE A 522 -5.95 2.66 15.16
CA PHE A 522 -5.85 1.43 14.36
C PHE A 522 -5.54 1.83 12.93
N GLY A 523 -4.45 1.32 12.39
CA GLY A 523 -3.94 1.69 11.08
C GLY A 523 -4.06 0.58 10.04
N TYR A 524 -3.36 0.79 8.94
CA TYR A 524 -3.28 -0.11 7.79
C TYR A 524 -2.67 -1.46 8.19
N GLU A 525 -3.18 -2.56 7.61
CA GLU A 525 -2.69 -3.93 7.82
C GLU A 525 -2.50 -4.35 9.30
N GLY A 526 -3.40 -3.91 10.18
CA GLY A 526 -3.41 -4.35 11.58
C GLY A 526 -2.40 -3.62 12.48
N THR A 527 -1.76 -2.59 11.97
CA THR A 527 -0.93 -1.67 12.76
C THR A 527 -1.74 -0.95 13.83
N TYR A 528 -1.08 -0.57 14.91
CA TYR A 528 -1.75 0.11 16.01
C TYR A 528 -0.82 1.03 16.78
N PHE A 529 -1.44 2.01 17.44
CA PHE A 529 -0.79 2.88 18.41
C PHE A 529 -1.72 3.06 19.61
N VAL A 530 -1.18 2.94 20.82
CA VAL A 530 -1.90 3.16 22.08
C VAL A 530 -1.13 4.18 22.92
N ALA A 531 -1.75 5.33 23.16
CA ALA A 531 -1.27 6.37 24.07
C ALA A 531 -2.01 6.29 25.40
N TYR A 532 -1.28 6.36 26.52
CA TYR A 532 -1.88 6.15 27.83
C TYR A 532 -1.09 6.77 28.99
N THR A 533 -1.74 6.92 30.15
CA THR A 533 -1.15 7.51 31.35
C THR A 533 -1.05 6.50 32.49
N ALA A 534 0.18 6.25 32.96
CA ALA A 534 0.45 5.38 34.09
C ALA A 534 0.43 6.14 35.44
N PRO A 535 0.30 5.43 36.58
CA PRO A 535 0.29 6.06 37.90
C PRO A 535 1.48 7.01 38.10
N GLY A 536 1.20 8.22 38.59
CA GLY A 536 2.16 9.32 38.70
C GLY A 536 2.29 10.17 37.42
N ASP A 537 1.22 10.27 36.62
CA ASP A 537 1.10 11.09 35.41
C ASP A 537 2.22 10.87 34.38
N LYS A 538 2.70 9.63 34.27
CA LYS A 538 3.66 9.26 33.24
C LYS A 538 2.93 8.99 31.94
N SER A 539 3.04 9.92 30.98
CA SER A 539 2.61 9.71 29.60
C SER A 539 3.49 8.65 28.94
N LEU A 540 2.86 7.57 28.49
CA LEU A 540 3.49 6.43 27.84
C LEU A 540 2.75 6.12 26.54
N PHE A 541 3.42 5.41 25.65
CA PHE A 541 2.81 4.87 24.45
C PHE A 541 3.41 3.51 24.10
N ARG A 542 2.63 2.70 23.39
CA ARG A 542 3.09 1.47 22.72
C ARG A 542 2.49 1.44 21.33
N TYR A 543 3.24 0.90 20.39
CA TYR A 543 2.79 0.74 19.02
C TYR A 543 3.42 -0.49 18.39
N ASP A 544 2.74 -0.99 17.36
CA ASP A 544 3.32 -1.83 16.33
C ASP A 544 2.87 -1.24 15.00
N LEU A 545 3.81 -0.63 14.29
CA LEU A 545 3.57 -0.02 13.00
C LEU A 545 3.99 -0.96 11.86
N GLY A 546 4.46 -2.18 12.16
CA GLY A 546 4.99 -3.10 11.15
C GLY A 546 6.08 -2.45 10.30
N ASN A 547 5.93 -2.54 8.97
CA ASN A 547 6.74 -1.83 7.97
C ASN A 547 5.98 -0.64 7.36
N HIS A 548 5.04 -0.07 8.12
CA HIS A 548 4.20 1.05 7.71
C HIS A 548 4.48 2.27 8.60
N TYR A 549 4.08 3.44 8.12
CA TYR A 549 4.26 4.74 8.77
C TYR A 549 5.72 5.00 9.13
N ASP A 550 6.65 4.73 8.21
CA ASP A 550 8.09 4.81 8.45
C ASP A 550 8.55 6.16 9.02
N ASP A 551 7.97 7.27 8.57
CA ASP A 551 8.28 8.60 9.11
C ASP A 551 7.86 8.73 10.59
N LEU A 552 6.68 8.19 10.94
CA LEU A 552 6.19 8.15 12.32
C LEU A 552 7.07 7.22 13.17
N ALA A 553 7.38 6.03 12.68
CA ALA A 553 8.24 5.07 13.37
C ALA A 553 9.64 5.66 13.59
N TYR A 554 10.22 6.31 12.57
CA TYR A 554 11.49 7.01 12.65
C TYR A 554 11.44 8.14 13.68
N PHE A 555 10.37 8.94 13.70
CA PHE A 555 10.18 10.00 14.68
C PHE A 555 10.16 9.46 16.12
N LEU A 556 9.32 8.44 16.36
CA LEU A 556 9.14 7.84 17.67
C LEU A 556 10.42 7.15 18.18
N ASN A 557 11.21 6.56 17.28
CA ASN A 557 12.46 5.85 17.60
C ASN A 557 13.66 6.80 17.82
N ASN A 558 13.73 7.94 17.12
CA ASN A 558 14.89 8.83 17.16
C ASN A 558 14.79 9.96 18.18
N GLU A 559 13.59 10.28 18.66
CA GLU A 559 13.42 11.27 19.71
C GLU A 559 13.91 10.72 21.07
N LYS A 560 15.16 11.04 21.44
CA LYS A 560 15.65 10.96 22.83
C LYS A 560 14.99 12.01 23.76
N ARG A 561 13.96 12.72 23.30
CA ARG A 561 13.22 13.76 24.02
C ARG A 561 11.90 13.16 24.55
N ARG A 562 11.48 13.58 25.74
CA ARG A 562 10.19 13.13 26.30
C ARG A 562 9.07 13.85 25.57
N ILE A 563 8.32 13.15 24.73
CA ILE A 563 7.09 13.66 24.12
C ILE A 563 5.86 13.19 24.91
N ILE A 564 4.84 14.02 24.97
CA ILE A 564 3.52 13.68 25.53
C ILE A 564 2.53 13.62 24.39
N ILE A 565 2.01 12.43 24.10
CA ILE A 565 0.99 12.26 23.05
C ILE A 565 -0.33 12.85 23.54
N LEU A 566 -0.92 13.72 22.73
CA LEU A 566 -2.23 14.33 22.99
C LEU A 566 -3.33 13.66 22.17
N SER A 567 -3.06 13.40 20.88
CA SER A 567 -3.95 12.63 20.01
C SER A 567 -3.18 12.09 18.80
N ILE A 568 -3.62 10.96 18.26
CA ILE A 568 -3.02 10.32 17.10
C ILE A 568 -4.09 9.63 16.25
N THR A 569 -3.93 9.68 14.94
CA THR A 569 -4.69 8.85 14.00
C THR A 569 -3.75 8.29 12.94
N LEU A 570 -4.01 7.07 12.51
CA LEU A 570 -3.39 6.40 11.37
C LEU A 570 -4.47 6.26 10.30
N ASP A 571 -4.18 6.49 9.02
CA ASP A 571 -5.16 6.20 7.96
C ASP A 571 -5.18 4.68 7.72
N PRO A 572 -6.28 3.98 7.97
CA PRO A 572 -6.32 2.54 7.77
C PRO A 572 -6.37 2.12 6.30
N ARG A 573 -6.40 3.07 5.35
CA ARG A 573 -6.42 2.78 3.91
C ARG A 573 -5.04 2.83 3.26
N ASN A 574 -4.05 3.40 3.93
CA ASN A 574 -2.68 3.43 3.42
C ASN A 574 -1.66 3.37 4.57
N GLY A 575 -0.51 2.76 4.31
CA GLY A 575 0.56 2.62 5.28
C GLY A 575 1.45 3.86 5.46
N THR A 576 1.00 5.06 5.08
CA THR A 576 1.85 6.27 5.13
C THR A 576 1.25 7.41 5.92
N ASP A 577 -0.07 7.57 5.87
CA ASP A 577 -0.73 8.78 6.33
C ASP A 577 -1.11 8.70 7.80
N TYR A 578 -0.71 9.72 8.54
CA TYR A 578 -0.97 9.80 9.95
C TYR A 578 -1.03 11.27 10.38
N ILE A 579 -1.68 11.53 11.51
CA ILE A 579 -1.56 12.80 12.22
C ILE A 579 -1.24 12.49 13.67
N LEU A 580 -0.19 13.12 14.17
CA LEU A 580 0.26 13.03 15.54
C LEU A 580 0.28 14.42 16.16
N VAL A 581 -0.40 14.57 17.29
CA VAL A 581 -0.39 15.78 18.11
C VAL A 581 0.31 15.46 19.42
N TYR A 582 1.34 16.23 19.75
CA TYR A 582 2.16 15.99 20.94
C TYR A 582 2.72 17.28 21.54
N ASN A 583 3.04 17.23 22.83
CA ASN A 583 3.84 18.27 23.49
C ASN A 583 5.30 17.79 23.65
N GLU A 584 6.26 18.69 23.48
CA GLU A 584 7.66 18.44 23.83
C GLU A 584 7.93 18.76 25.29
N CYS A 585 8.56 17.84 26.03
CA CYS A 585 9.11 18.11 27.36
C CYS A 585 10.62 18.38 27.27
N ILE A 586 11.02 19.56 27.70
CA ILE A 586 12.42 19.95 27.82
C ILE A 586 12.81 19.89 29.30
N GLN A 587 13.73 19.01 29.65
CA GLN A 587 14.34 19.02 30.99
C GLN A 587 15.46 20.07 31.05
N ARG A 588 15.30 21.07 31.90
CA ARG A 588 16.35 22.04 32.24
C ARG A 588 16.65 21.93 33.73
N ALA A 589 17.79 21.35 34.08
CA ALA A 589 18.44 21.26 35.41
C ALA A 589 17.56 20.92 36.64
N LEU A 590 16.48 21.68 36.91
CA LEU A 590 15.54 21.55 38.02
C LEU A 590 14.05 21.72 37.65
N ARG A 591 13.69 21.97 36.37
CA ARG A 591 12.29 22.09 35.91
C ARG A 591 12.07 21.42 34.55
N THR A 592 10.90 20.79 34.41
CA THR A 592 10.39 20.30 33.11
C THR A 592 9.55 21.40 32.49
N GLU A 593 9.97 21.91 31.34
CA GLU A 593 9.22 22.89 30.56
C GLU A 593 8.44 22.13 29.46
N ILE A 594 7.11 22.26 29.45
CA ILE A 594 6.24 21.67 28.43
C ILE A 594 5.95 22.76 27.40
N LYS A 595 6.39 22.57 26.16
CA LYS A 595 6.03 23.47 25.05
C LYS A 595 4.61 23.18 24.57
N GLY A 596 3.99 24.18 23.95
CA GLY A 596 2.66 24.07 23.36
C GLY A 596 2.56 22.94 22.32
N PRO A 597 1.32 22.56 21.94
CA PRO A 597 1.08 21.42 21.06
C PRO A 597 1.75 21.61 19.71
N LYS A 598 2.48 20.58 19.30
CA LYS A 598 3.04 20.41 17.95
C LYS A 598 2.25 19.36 17.20
N VAL A 599 2.20 19.53 15.89
CA VAL A 599 1.62 18.55 14.98
C VAL A 599 2.72 18.02 14.07
N ARG A 600 2.75 16.70 13.93
CA ARG A 600 3.49 16.01 12.88
C ARG A 600 2.50 15.19 12.08
N PHE A 601 2.56 15.27 10.77
CA PHE A 601 1.65 14.52 9.92
C PHE A 601 2.31 14.15 8.62
N GLN A 602 1.79 13.09 8.02
CA GLN A 602 2.01 12.74 6.62
C GLN A 602 0.62 12.50 6.01
N SER A 603 0.36 13.07 4.84
CA SER A 603 -0.93 12.89 4.17
C SER A 603 -0.73 12.86 2.66
N SER A 604 -1.32 11.86 2.02
CA SER A 604 -1.36 11.67 0.58
C SER A 604 -2.74 12.09 0.03
N GLY A 605 -2.77 12.70 -1.16
CA GLY A 605 -4.02 13.08 -1.84
C GLY A 605 -4.60 14.45 -1.44
N PRO A 606 -5.90 14.71 -1.70
CA PRO A 606 -6.51 16.04 -1.61
C PRO A 606 -6.55 16.64 -0.19
N ASN A 607 -6.42 15.81 0.85
CA ASN A 607 -6.41 16.28 2.23
C ASN A 607 -5.08 16.91 2.66
N ALA A 608 -3.98 16.65 1.93
CA ALA A 608 -2.67 17.19 2.28
C ALA A 608 -2.67 18.72 2.30
N SER A 609 -3.33 19.36 1.32
CA SER A 609 -3.48 20.82 1.26
C SER A 609 -4.36 21.36 2.39
N ALA A 610 -5.43 20.65 2.74
CA ALA A 610 -6.33 21.05 3.83
C ALA A 610 -5.68 20.92 5.21
N ILE A 611 -4.89 19.87 5.44
CA ILE A 611 -4.15 19.68 6.69
C ILE A 611 -3.00 20.68 6.76
N SER A 612 -2.25 20.88 5.67
CA SER A 612 -1.13 21.83 5.61
C SER A 612 -1.56 23.28 5.78
N SER A 613 -2.76 23.66 5.31
CA SER A 613 -3.31 25.01 5.52
C SER A 613 -3.90 25.22 6.92
N PHE A 614 -4.08 24.16 7.70
CA PHE A 614 -4.64 24.19 9.04
C PHE A 614 -3.58 24.33 10.14
N TRP A 615 -2.34 23.94 9.85
CA TRP A 615 -1.16 24.02 10.73
C TRP A 615 -0.20 25.11 10.30
#